data_AF-A0A3A5JIJ3-F1
#
_entry.id   AF-A0A3A5JIJ3-F1
#
_cell.length_a   1.000
_cell.length_b   1.000
_cell.length_c   1.000
_cell.angle_alpha   90.00
_cell.angle_beta   90.00
_cell.angle_gamma   90.00
#
_symmetry.space_group_name_H-M   'P 1'
#
loop_
_entity.id
_entity.type
_entity.pdbx_description
1 polymer ?
#
loop_
_entity_poly.entity_id
_entity_poly.type
_entity_poly.pdbx_seq_one_letter_code
_entity_poly.pdbx_strand_id
1 'polypeptide(L)'
;MTPLDVPTDEPTASSVQQLAPGLTSAGVTNSGALLRAHTAYLENHSTVTRANSSVVAPNGTVVFSVNQTIHKSRPGDRIAFSSNYTGSISDSTNVTRVDGWTVGEETYVRQTFKNGTTGYAQPAGDSVATDGTLGATTLSTYLSDAEQGNISVETQQVNGSPRYEVAGALSKSNLSTDYRLSIDEQGVTRDLVAVQPNPTGGNSIRVHVTLESADSVALEAPTWLSEARQQTGTPPSSMPTTPASTTHLGTSEYSMDTATDTGENGNTTIDGLVETTVT
;
A
#
# COMPACT_ATOMS: atom_id res chain seq x y z
N MET A 1 -52.36 -55.01 -12.40
CA MET A 1 -51.06 -54.31 -12.32
C MET A 1 -51.36 -52.89 -11.90
N THR A 2 -50.85 -52.50 -10.73
CA THR A 2 -51.05 -51.15 -10.16
C THR A 2 -49.86 -50.30 -10.60
N PRO A 3 -50.05 -49.07 -11.11
CA PRO A 3 -48.91 -48.22 -11.48
C PRO A 3 -48.11 -47.87 -10.22
N LEU A 4 -46.78 -47.98 -10.28
CA LEU A 4 -45.91 -47.41 -9.25
C LEU A 4 -45.91 -45.89 -9.40
N ASP A 5 -46.08 -45.18 -8.28
CA ASP A 5 -45.89 -43.74 -8.20
C ASP A 5 -44.46 -43.38 -8.67
N VAL A 6 -44.39 -42.54 -9.68
CA VAL A 6 -43.14 -41.96 -10.18
C VAL A 6 -42.69 -40.91 -9.15
N PRO A 7 -41.43 -40.94 -8.67
CA PRO A 7 -40.92 -39.89 -7.79
C PRO A 7 -40.98 -38.55 -8.52
N THR A 8 -41.77 -37.62 -8.00
CA THR A 8 -41.73 -36.23 -8.43
C THR A 8 -40.45 -35.63 -7.86
N ASP A 9 -39.43 -35.48 -8.70
CA ASP A 9 -38.27 -34.66 -8.37
C ASP A 9 -38.75 -33.23 -8.11
N GLU A 10 -38.75 -32.85 -6.83
CA GLU A 10 -39.04 -31.50 -6.41
C GLU A 10 -37.91 -30.59 -6.94
N PRO A 11 -38.20 -29.47 -7.63
CA PRO A 11 -37.17 -28.62 -8.18
C PRO A 11 -36.38 -28.00 -7.03
N THR A 12 -35.13 -28.46 -6.84
CA THR A 12 -34.17 -27.83 -5.94
C THR A 12 -34.08 -26.36 -6.29
N ALA A 13 -34.57 -25.50 -5.41
CA ALA A 13 -34.47 -24.05 -5.57
C ALA A 13 -33.00 -23.69 -5.80
N SER A 14 -32.69 -23.10 -6.96
CA SER A 14 -31.36 -22.56 -7.23
C SER A 14 -31.04 -21.55 -6.14
N SER A 15 -29.99 -21.82 -5.35
CA SER A 15 -29.50 -20.89 -4.34
C SER A 15 -29.24 -19.55 -5.02
N VAL A 16 -29.95 -18.50 -4.60
CA VAL A 16 -29.68 -17.14 -5.09
C VAL A 16 -28.22 -16.85 -4.77
N GLN A 17 -27.42 -16.60 -5.81
CA GLN A 17 -25.99 -16.37 -5.68
C GLN A 17 -25.79 -15.11 -4.81
N GLN A 18 -25.38 -15.31 -3.56
CA GLN A 18 -25.25 -14.22 -2.60
C GLN A 18 -23.95 -13.47 -2.88
N LEU A 19 -24.07 -12.27 -3.44
CA LEU A 19 -22.96 -11.36 -3.67
C LEU A 19 -22.39 -10.84 -2.35
N ALA A 20 -21.16 -10.33 -2.40
CA ALA A 20 -20.52 -9.72 -1.23
C ALA A 20 -21.34 -8.53 -0.69
N PRO A 21 -21.27 -8.23 0.62
CA PRO A 21 -21.94 -7.07 1.19
C PRO A 21 -21.54 -5.76 0.47
N GLY A 22 -22.50 -5.05 -0.12
CA GLY A 22 -22.26 -3.82 -0.88
C GLY A 22 -22.07 -4.02 -2.38
N LEU A 23 -22.21 -5.25 -2.89
CA LEU A 23 -22.30 -5.56 -4.31
C LEU A 23 -23.74 -5.95 -4.72
N THR A 24 -24.08 -5.61 -5.95
CA THR A 24 -25.23 -6.12 -6.69
C THR A 24 -24.79 -6.53 -8.09
N SER A 25 -25.65 -7.22 -8.84
CA SER A 25 -25.37 -7.53 -10.26
C SER A 25 -25.19 -6.27 -11.12
N ALA A 26 -25.65 -5.11 -10.63
CA ALA A 26 -25.55 -3.83 -11.31
C ALA A 26 -24.30 -3.01 -10.93
N GLY A 27 -23.47 -3.46 -9.97
CA GLY A 27 -22.33 -2.67 -9.50
C GLY A 27 -22.12 -2.68 -7.99
N VAL A 28 -21.22 -1.82 -7.54
CA VAL A 28 -21.03 -1.46 -6.13
C VAL A 28 -22.17 -0.53 -5.71
N THR A 29 -22.90 -0.89 -4.65
CA THR A 29 -24.02 -0.08 -4.13
C THR A 29 -23.76 0.49 -2.74
N ASN A 30 -22.66 0.06 -2.09
CA ASN A 30 -22.26 0.56 -0.80
C ASN A 30 -20.75 0.35 -0.61
N SER A 31 -19.93 1.28 -1.10
CA SER A 31 -18.48 1.23 -0.99
C SER A 31 -18.03 1.17 0.48
N GLY A 32 -18.74 1.86 1.37
CA GLY A 32 -18.47 1.86 2.80
C GLY A 32 -18.66 0.49 3.46
N ALA A 33 -19.59 -0.33 2.97
CA ALA A 33 -19.77 -1.70 3.48
C ALA A 33 -18.59 -2.61 3.08
N LEU A 34 -18.16 -2.53 1.82
CA LEU A 34 -16.99 -3.25 1.32
C LEU A 34 -15.71 -2.83 2.05
N LEU A 35 -15.50 -1.52 2.21
CA LEU A 35 -14.33 -0.98 2.91
C LEU A 35 -14.29 -1.46 4.36
N ARG A 36 -15.43 -1.42 5.08
CA ARG A 36 -15.51 -1.95 6.46
C ARG A 36 -15.22 -3.44 6.52
N ALA A 37 -15.76 -4.23 5.60
CA ALA A 37 -15.51 -5.67 5.55
C ALA A 37 -14.02 -5.97 5.30
N HIS A 38 -13.40 -5.24 4.38
CA HIS A 38 -11.97 -5.35 4.08
C HIS A 38 -11.10 -4.95 5.29
N THR A 39 -11.35 -3.80 5.91
CA THR A 39 -10.59 -3.35 7.10
C THR A 39 -10.74 -4.34 8.25
N ALA A 40 -11.97 -4.81 8.51
CA ALA A 40 -12.21 -5.82 9.54
C ALA A 40 -11.46 -7.13 9.24
N TYR A 41 -11.31 -7.51 7.96
CA TYR A 41 -10.49 -8.65 7.57
C TYR A 41 -9.01 -8.41 7.91
N LEU A 42 -8.44 -7.27 7.52
CA LEU A 42 -7.04 -6.92 7.80
C LEU A 42 -6.71 -6.87 9.29
N GLU A 43 -7.62 -6.36 10.13
CA GLU A 43 -7.44 -6.30 11.59
C GLU A 43 -7.45 -7.70 12.24
N ASN A 44 -8.16 -8.64 11.63
CA ASN A 44 -8.37 -9.98 12.18
C ASN A 44 -7.48 -11.06 11.56
N HIS A 45 -6.61 -10.73 10.62
CA HIS A 45 -5.76 -11.71 9.95
C HIS A 45 -4.34 -11.21 9.84
N SER A 46 -3.39 -12.15 9.91
CA SER A 46 -2.07 -11.89 9.37
C SER A 46 -2.17 -11.93 7.85
N THR A 47 -1.55 -10.96 7.16
CA THR A 47 -1.68 -10.82 5.71
C THR A 47 -0.34 -10.66 5.02
N VAL A 48 -0.29 -11.06 3.76
CA VAL A 48 0.80 -10.71 2.82
C VAL A 48 0.20 -9.94 1.67
N THR A 49 0.64 -8.70 1.49
CA THR A 49 0.33 -7.90 0.31
C THR A 49 1.55 -7.89 -0.62
N ARG A 50 1.37 -8.24 -1.89
CA ARG A 50 2.42 -8.12 -2.91
C ARG A 50 2.00 -7.10 -3.94
N ALA A 51 2.84 -6.11 -4.20
CA ALA A 51 2.60 -5.08 -5.20
C ALA A 51 3.73 -5.05 -6.22
N ASN A 52 3.38 -5.03 -7.50
CA ASN A 52 4.31 -4.80 -8.60
C ASN A 52 3.85 -3.53 -9.33
N SER A 53 4.71 -2.53 -9.35
CA SER A 53 4.51 -1.30 -10.12
C SER A 53 5.57 -1.19 -11.20
N SER A 54 5.19 -0.74 -12.39
CA SER A 54 6.13 -0.53 -13.49
C SER A 54 5.78 0.70 -14.29
N VAL A 55 6.83 1.41 -14.73
CA VAL A 55 6.71 2.44 -15.76
C VAL A 55 7.07 1.78 -17.09
N VAL A 56 6.14 1.87 -18.04
CA VAL A 56 6.22 1.20 -19.35
C VAL A 56 6.22 2.25 -20.44
N ALA A 57 7.21 2.19 -21.32
CA ALA A 57 7.32 3.06 -22.49
C ALA A 57 6.29 2.70 -23.58
N PRO A 58 5.99 3.60 -24.55
CA PRO A 58 5.05 3.32 -25.64
C PRO A 58 5.34 2.04 -26.44
N ASN A 59 6.62 1.65 -26.53
CA ASN A 59 7.06 0.42 -27.20
C ASN A 59 6.91 -0.85 -26.34
N GLY A 60 6.33 -0.75 -25.14
CA GLY A 60 6.15 -1.84 -24.19
C GLY A 60 7.34 -2.13 -23.28
N THR A 61 8.45 -1.40 -23.41
CA THR A 61 9.65 -1.61 -22.57
C THR A 61 9.41 -1.12 -21.15
N VAL A 62 9.71 -1.95 -20.15
CA VAL A 62 9.72 -1.54 -18.74
C VAL A 62 10.98 -0.73 -18.48
N VAL A 63 10.83 0.55 -18.15
CA VAL A 63 11.97 1.46 -17.86
C VAL A 63 12.30 1.53 -16.37
N PHE A 64 11.32 1.21 -15.54
CA PHE A 64 11.44 1.19 -14.09
C PHE A 64 10.42 0.21 -13.52
N SER A 65 10.77 -0.50 -12.46
CA SER A 65 9.81 -1.29 -11.69
C SER A 65 10.14 -1.33 -10.21
N VAL A 66 9.08 -1.50 -9.41
CA VAL A 66 9.13 -1.78 -7.98
C VAL A 66 8.34 -3.03 -7.68
N ASN A 67 8.97 -3.96 -6.98
CA ASN A 67 8.30 -5.13 -6.43
C ASN A 67 8.34 -5.03 -4.91
N GLN A 68 7.17 -4.82 -4.31
CA GLN A 68 6.98 -4.67 -2.87
C GLN A 68 6.27 -5.89 -2.30
N THR A 69 6.66 -6.28 -1.09
CA THR A 69 5.96 -7.25 -0.25
C THR A 69 5.80 -6.66 1.13
N ILE A 70 4.58 -6.68 1.67
CA ILE A 70 4.24 -6.24 3.03
C ILE A 70 3.65 -7.43 3.76
N HIS A 71 4.21 -7.77 4.91
CA HIS A 71 3.67 -8.75 5.85
C HIS A 71 3.18 -8.03 7.10
N LYS A 72 1.91 -8.22 7.45
CA LYS A 72 1.30 -7.66 8.67
C LYS A 72 0.90 -8.82 9.58
N SER A 73 1.39 -8.85 10.82
CA SER A 73 0.95 -9.84 11.81
C SER A 73 -0.42 -9.44 12.36
N ARG A 74 -1.23 -10.37 12.86
CA ARG A 74 -2.40 -10.04 13.69
C ARG A 74 -1.97 -9.69 15.14
N PRO A 75 -2.50 -8.62 15.77
CA PRO A 75 -3.48 -7.63 15.30
C PRO A 75 -2.87 -6.34 14.68
N GLY A 76 -1.68 -6.43 14.09
CA GLY A 76 -0.99 -5.31 13.43
C GLY A 76 0.30 -4.90 14.12
N ASP A 77 0.65 -5.54 15.25
CA ASP A 77 1.76 -5.14 16.12
C ASP A 77 3.14 -5.19 15.46
N ARG A 78 3.27 -5.94 14.36
CA ARG A 78 4.49 -6.06 13.58
C ARG A 78 4.18 -5.99 12.11
N ILE A 79 4.95 -5.16 11.41
CA ILE A 79 4.89 -5.01 9.97
C ILE A 79 6.30 -5.18 9.44
N ALA A 80 6.47 -6.10 8.48
CA ALA A 80 7.68 -6.20 7.70
C ALA A 80 7.36 -5.79 6.28
N PHE A 81 8.21 -4.99 5.65
CA PHE A 81 8.09 -4.76 4.22
C PHE A 81 9.45 -4.84 3.53
N SER A 82 9.40 -5.17 2.25
CA SER A 82 10.56 -5.19 1.37
C SER A 82 10.15 -4.69 0.00
N SER A 83 10.90 -3.75 -0.55
CA SER A 83 10.72 -3.18 -1.88
C SER A 83 12.02 -3.33 -2.66
N ASN A 84 11.95 -3.93 -3.85
CA ASN A 84 13.08 -4.05 -4.76
C ASN A 84 12.84 -3.17 -5.99
N TYR A 85 13.85 -2.38 -6.35
CA TYR A 85 13.78 -1.39 -7.42
C TYR A 85 14.66 -1.83 -8.58
N THR A 86 14.14 -1.70 -9.80
CA THR A 86 14.93 -1.90 -11.02
C THR A 86 14.79 -0.70 -11.95
N GLY A 87 15.80 -0.49 -12.80
CA GLY A 87 15.88 0.68 -13.66
C GLY A 87 16.46 1.90 -12.94
N SER A 88 16.18 3.08 -13.48
CA SER A 88 16.53 4.36 -12.86
C SER A 88 15.41 5.34 -13.12
N ILE A 89 14.92 6.01 -12.08
CA ILE A 89 14.15 7.26 -12.23
C ILE A 89 15.17 8.39 -12.08
N SER A 90 15.01 9.46 -12.86
CA SER A 90 15.70 10.73 -12.57
C SER A 90 15.45 11.11 -11.10
N ASP A 91 16.47 11.57 -10.39
CA ASP A 91 16.43 11.94 -8.97
C ASP A 91 16.28 10.77 -7.95
N SER A 92 16.23 9.52 -8.42
CA SER A 92 16.29 8.34 -7.54
C SER A 92 17.70 8.18 -6.92
N THR A 93 17.73 8.03 -5.59
CA THR A 93 18.89 7.93 -4.69
C THR A 93 19.83 6.72 -4.90
N ASN A 94 19.91 6.13 -6.10
CA ASN A 94 20.64 4.89 -6.37
C ASN A 94 20.22 3.72 -5.45
N VAL A 95 19.04 3.79 -4.81
CA VAL A 95 18.51 2.72 -3.96
C VAL A 95 18.02 1.58 -4.84
N THR A 96 18.45 0.37 -4.53
CA THR A 96 18.03 -0.87 -5.20
C THR A 96 17.07 -1.68 -4.35
N ARG A 97 17.10 -1.50 -3.03
CA ARG A 97 16.24 -2.20 -2.10
C ARG A 97 15.96 -1.36 -0.87
N VAL A 98 14.73 -1.44 -0.38
CA VAL A 98 14.32 -0.92 0.92
C VAL A 98 13.68 -2.06 1.69
N ASP A 99 14.17 -2.35 2.89
CA ASP A 99 13.49 -3.21 3.84
C ASP A 99 13.05 -2.36 5.03
N GLY A 100 11.91 -2.68 5.62
CA GLY A 100 11.51 -2.03 6.85
C GLY A 100 10.81 -2.96 7.81
N TRP A 101 10.84 -2.54 9.07
CA TRP A 101 10.32 -3.27 10.20
C TRP A 101 9.68 -2.30 11.18
N THR A 102 8.38 -2.47 11.38
CA THR A 102 7.60 -1.73 12.37
C THR A 102 7.30 -2.65 13.54
N VAL A 103 7.54 -2.16 14.76
CA VAL A 103 7.15 -2.82 16.01
C VAL A 103 6.66 -1.77 16.99
N GLY A 104 5.39 -1.87 17.39
CA GLY A 104 4.73 -0.80 18.14
C GLY A 104 4.69 0.49 17.31
N GLU A 105 5.18 1.60 17.89
CA GLU A 105 5.22 2.91 17.22
C GLU A 105 6.54 3.17 16.47
N GLU A 106 7.51 2.26 16.57
CA GLU A 106 8.82 2.44 15.96
C GLU A 106 8.88 1.76 14.60
N THR A 107 9.29 2.50 13.57
CA THR A 107 9.60 1.96 12.25
C THR A 107 11.08 2.16 11.97
N TYR A 108 11.75 1.06 11.59
CA TYR A 108 13.14 1.08 11.15
C TYR A 108 13.21 0.71 9.69
N VAL A 109 14.07 1.39 8.94
CA VAL A 109 14.26 1.18 7.51
C VAL A 109 15.73 0.91 7.23
N ARG A 110 15.98 -0.07 6.38
CA ARG A 110 17.27 -0.38 5.78
C ARG A 110 17.20 -0.13 4.28
N GLN A 111 18.04 0.76 3.77
CA GLN A 111 18.17 1.04 2.35
C GLN A 111 19.47 0.43 1.83
N THR A 112 19.42 -0.29 0.71
CA THR A 112 20.60 -0.79 -0.01
C THR A 112 20.75 -0.03 -1.30
N PHE A 113 21.97 0.43 -1.58
CA PHE A 113 22.32 1.25 -2.73
C PHE A 113 23.00 0.42 -3.84
N LYS A 114 23.03 0.94 -5.07
CA LYS A 114 23.65 0.29 -6.25
C LYS A 114 25.13 -0.06 -6.05
N ASN A 115 25.86 0.73 -5.27
CA ASN A 115 27.27 0.47 -4.92
C ASN A 115 27.44 -0.62 -3.82
N GLY A 116 26.34 -1.21 -3.33
CA GLY A 116 26.33 -2.23 -2.29
C GLY A 116 26.37 -1.69 -0.86
N THR A 117 26.41 -0.37 -0.65
CA THR A 117 26.36 0.20 0.71
C THR A 117 24.94 0.12 1.27
N THR A 118 24.85 0.19 2.60
CA THR A 118 23.58 0.17 3.34
C THR A 118 23.47 1.43 4.19
N GLY A 119 22.28 2.02 4.23
CA GLY A 119 21.91 3.10 5.15
C GLY A 119 20.74 2.67 6.03
N TYR A 120 20.64 3.27 7.21
CA TYR A 120 19.57 3.02 8.17
C TYR A 120 18.85 4.32 8.53
N ALA A 121 17.53 4.24 8.71
CA ALA A 121 16.70 5.37 9.11
C ALA A 121 15.61 4.91 10.07
N GLN A 122 15.19 5.82 10.95
CA GLN A 122 14.02 5.67 11.81
C GLN A 122 13.03 6.79 11.48
N PRO A 123 12.22 6.63 10.42
CA PRO A 123 11.24 7.64 10.05
C PRO A 123 10.21 7.87 11.16
N ALA A 124 9.69 9.09 11.24
CA ALA A 124 8.51 9.37 12.06
C ALA A 124 7.32 8.54 11.56
N GLY A 125 6.44 8.12 12.49
CA GLY A 125 5.46 7.04 12.32
C GLY A 125 4.61 7.06 11.04
N ASP A 126 4.27 8.25 10.52
CA ASP A 126 3.41 8.39 9.34
C ASP A 126 4.17 8.39 8.00
N SER A 127 5.51 8.40 8.02
CA SER A 127 6.33 8.59 6.80
C SER A 127 6.49 7.33 5.97
N VAL A 128 6.00 6.18 6.44
CA VAL A 128 6.06 4.90 5.73
C VAL A 128 4.64 4.38 5.56
N ALA A 129 4.18 4.28 4.31
CA ALA A 129 2.91 3.68 3.97
C ALA A 129 2.93 2.16 4.25
N THR A 130 2.55 1.77 5.47
CA THR A 130 2.59 0.37 5.94
C THR A 130 1.37 -0.45 5.54
N ASP A 131 0.27 0.20 5.14
CA ASP A 131 -0.97 -0.48 4.73
C ASP A 131 -0.98 -0.86 3.23
N GLY A 132 -0.05 -0.32 2.43
CA GLY A 132 0.04 -0.57 0.99
C GLY A 132 -1.17 -0.05 0.19
N THR A 133 -1.22 -0.37 -1.11
CA THR A 133 -2.28 0.10 -2.03
C THR A 133 -3.66 -0.50 -1.75
N LEU A 134 -3.72 -1.70 -1.15
CA LEU A 134 -4.98 -2.30 -0.70
C LEU A 134 -5.35 -1.87 0.73
N GLY A 135 -4.57 -0.99 1.37
CA GLY A 135 -4.93 -0.36 2.63
C GLY A 135 -6.20 0.48 2.53
N ALA A 136 -6.85 0.72 3.68
CA ALA A 136 -8.16 1.38 3.74
C ALA A 136 -8.21 2.74 3.02
N THR A 137 -7.18 3.58 3.22
CA THR A 137 -7.10 4.92 2.61
C THR A 137 -7.12 4.84 1.08
N THR A 138 -6.24 4.03 0.49
CA THR A 138 -6.10 3.95 -0.97
C THR A 138 -7.28 3.19 -1.60
N LEU A 139 -7.69 2.06 -1.00
CA LEU A 139 -8.82 1.27 -1.48
C LEU A 139 -10.13 2.07 -1.48
N SER A 140 -10.33 2.96 -0.50
CA SER A 140 -11.53 3.81 -0.44
C SER A 140 -11.73 4.63 -1.72
N THR A 141 -10.65 5.11 -2.35
CA THR A 141 -10.75 5.88 -3.60
C THR A 141 -11.32 5.04 -4.74
N TYR A 142 -10.83 3.81 -4.92
CA TYR A 142 -11.33 2.90 -5.97
C TYR A 142 -12.77 2.46 -5.71
N LEU A 143 -13.11 2.16 -4.45
CA LEU A 143 -14.47 1.71 -4.11
C LEU A 143 -15.49 2.86 -4.21
N SER A 144 -15.13 4.07 -3.80
CA SER A 144 -16.03 5.23 -3.91
C SER A 144 -16.26 5.66 -5.36
N ASP A 145 -15.26 5.55 -6.23
CA ASP A 145 -15.45 5.71 -7.68
C ASP A 145 -16.35 4.60 -8.23
N ALA A 146 -16.13 3.37 -7.75
CA ALA A 146 -16.90 2.23 -8.20
C ALA A 146 -18.40 2.30 -7.88
N GLU A 147 -18.76 2.92 -6.77
CA GLU A 147 -20.15 3.18 -6.39
C GLU A 147 -20.81 4.27 -7.26
N GLN A 148 -20.01 5.21 -7.79
CA GLN A 148 -20.50 6.31 -8.62
C GLN A 148 -20.58 5.93 -10.11
N GLY A 149 -19.71 5.02 -10.56
CA GLY A 149 -19.66 4.52 -11.93
C GLY A 149 -20.71 3.43 -12.20
N ASN A 150 -21.25 3.39 -13.42
CA ASN A 150 -22.01 2.24 -13.92
C ASN A 150 -21.05 1.06 -14.17
N ILE A 151 -20.70 0.34 -13.11
CA ILE A 151 -19.72 -0.74 -13.17
C ILE A 151 -20.41 -2.09 -13.31
N SER A 152 -19.97 -2.87 -14.29
CA SER A 152 -20.34 -4.27 -14.40
C SER A 152 -19.63 -5.10 -13.33
N VAL A 153 -20.41 -5.90 -12.59
CA VAL A 153 -19.88 -6.96 -11.73
C VAL A 153 -19.92 -8.26 -12.49
N GLU A 154 -18.75 -8.84 -12.76
CA GLU A 154 -18.66 -10.20 -13.29
C GLU A 154 -18.31 -11.17 -12.17
N THR A 155 -19.06 -12.26 -12.07
CA THR A 155 -18.74 -13.33 -11.12
C THR A 155 -17.84 -14.36 -11.78
N GLN A 156 -16.67 -14.58 -11.21
CA GLN A 156 -15.72 -15.62 -11.62
C GLN A 156 -15.55 -16.66 -10.51
N GLN A 157 -15.22 -17.89 -10.88
CA GLN A 157 -14.86 -18.94 -9.92
C GLN A 157 -13.35 -19.04 -9.85
N VAL A 158 -12.79 -18.81 -8.66
CA VAL A 158 -11.35 -18.94 -8.41
C VAL A 158 -11.15 -19.94 -7.28
N ASN A 159 -10.53 -21.08 -7.59
CA ASN A 159 -10.32 -22.18 -6.64
C ASN A 159 -11.61 -22.68 -5.95
N GLY A 160 -12.75 -22.59 -6.62
CA GLY A 160 -14.05 -23.03 -6.09
C GLY A 160 -14.78 -22.01 -5.22
N SER A 161 -14.22 -20.80 -5.05
CA SER A 161 -14.87 -19.68 -4.37
C SER A 161 -15.23 -18.58 -5.38
N PRO A 162 -16.39 -17.92 -5.23
CA PRO A 162 -16.76 -16.81 -6.09
C PRO A 162 -15.84 -15.59 -5.85
N ARG A 163 -15.43 -14.97 -6.95
CA ARG A 163 -14.78 -13.67 -7.04
C ARG A 163 -15.64 -12.73 -7.87
N TYR A 164 -15.72 -11.49 -7.43
CA TYR A 164 -16.48 -10.43 -8.10
C TYR A 164 -15.49 -9.42 -8.66
N GLU A 165 -15.46 -9.34 -9.98
CA GLU A 165 -14.63 -8.38 -10.69
C GLU A 165 -15.39 -7.06 -10.83
N VAL A 166 -14.78 -5.96 -10.36
CA VAL A 166 -15.32 -4.60 -10.41
C VAL A 166 -14.33 -3.76 -11.21
N ALA A 167 -14.71 -3.29 -12.39
CA ALA A 167 -13.85 -2.50 -13.27
C ALA A 167 -14.38 -1.08 -13.47
N GLY A 168 -13.51 -0.09 -13.39
CA GLY A 168 -13.87 1.32 -13.50
C GLY A 168 -12.74 2.17 -14.06
N ALA A 169 -12.99 3.48 -14.14
CA ALA A 169 -12.01 4.45 -14.59
C ALA A 169 -12.06 5.68 -13.68
N LEU A 170 -11.06 5.81 -12.82
CA LEU A 170 -10.90 6.97 -11.96
C LEU A 170 -10.61 8.19 -12.83
N SER A 171 -11.45 9.21 -12.71
CA SER A 171 -11.22 10.53 -13.31
C SER A 171 -10.90 11.54 -12.21
N LYS A 172 -9.75 11.38 -11.55
CA LYS A 172 -9.22 12.40 -10.63
C LYS A 172 -8.12 13.16 -11.33
N SER A 173 -8.25 14.49 -11.42
CA SER A 173 -7.34 15.34 -12.21
C SER A 173 -7.27 14.91 -13.69
N ASN A 174 -6.48 15.58 -14.51
CA ASN A 174 -6.28 15.35 -15.95
C ASN A 174 -5.71 13.97 -16.34
N LEU A 175 -5.68 13.01 -15.42
CA LEU A 175 -5.17 11.66 -15.62
C LEU A 175 -6.30 10.66 -15.35
N SER A 176 -6.63 9.87 -16.37
CA SER A 176 -7.58 8.77 -16.21
C SER A 176 -6.83 7.51 -15.80
N THR A 177 -7.30 6.84 -14.75
CA THR A 177 -6.74 5.56 -14.29
C THR A 177 -7.79 4.47 -14.46
N ASP A 178 -7.57 3.58 -15.42
CA ASP A 178 -8.37 2.37 -15.57
C ASP A 178 -7.99 1.38 -14.47
N TYR A 179 -8.97 0.78 -13.81
CA TYR A 179 -8.71 -0.20 -12.76
C TYR A 179 -9.68 -1.37 -12.78
N ARG A 180 -9.25 -2.46 -12.15
CA ARG A 180 -10.05 -3.65 -11.87
C ARG A 180 -9.73 -4.17 -10.48
N LEU A 181 -10.77 -4.42 -9.69
CA LEU A 181 -10.72 -5.04 -8.36
C LEU A 181 -11.29 -6.45 -8.43
N SER A 182 -10.68 -7.40 -7.72
CA SER A 182 -11.25 -8.72 -7.45
C SER A 182 -11.65 -8.81 -5.99
N ILE A 183 -12.93 -9.06 -5.71
CA ILE A 183 -13.51 -9.06 -4.35
C ILE A 183 -14.09 -10.46 -4.04
N ASP A 184 -13.82 -11.06 -2.88
CA ASP A 184 -14.54 -12.30 -2.47
C ASP A 184 -15.96 -12.05 -1.95
N GLU A 185 -16.70 -13.15 -1.73
CA GLU A 185 -17.95 -13.23 -0.96
C GLU A 185 -17.92 -12.54 0.41
N GLN A 186 -16.76 -12.40 1.06
CA GLN A 186 -16.65 -11.68 2.34
C GLN A 186 -16.52 -10.16 2.15
N GLY A 187 -16.40 -9.66 0.92
CA GLY A 187 -16.17 -8.24 0.64
C GLY A 187 -14.71 -7.81 0.75
N VAL A 188 -13.77 -8.76 0.74
CA VAL A 188 -12.34 -8.48 0.79
C VAL A 188 -11.79 -8.39 -0.62
N THR A 189 -11.30 -7.20 -0.99
CA THR A 189 -10.48 -7.01 -2.20
C THR A 189 -9.20 -7.82 -2.09
N ARG A 190 -9.00 -8.78 -3.00
CA ARG A 190 -7.78 -9.57 -3.10
C ARG A 190 -6.83 -9.10 -4.16
N ASP A 191 -7.35 -8.58 -5.25
CA ASP A 191 -6.52 -8.15 -6.37
C ASP A 191 -6.93 -6.75 -6.82
N LEU A 192 -5.94 -5.96 -7.17
CA LEU A 192 -6.09 -4.67 -7.85
C LEU A 192 -5.15 -4.64 -9.04
N VAL A 193 -5.69 -4.36 -10.22
CA VAL A 193 -4.93 -3.98 -11.40
C VAL A 193 -5.29 -2.55 -11.75
N ALA A 194 -4.31 -1.67 -11.91
CA ALA A 194 -4.53 -0.29 -12.34
C ALA A 194 -3.53 0.12 -13.43
N VAL A 195 -3.99 0.92 -14.38
CA VAL A 195 -3.18 1.48 -15.46
C VAL A 195 -3.50 2.96 -15.59
N GLN A 196 -2.46 3.80 -15.57
CA GLN A 196 -2.62 5.25 -15.76
C GLN A 196 -1.52 5.83 -16.64
N PRO A 197 -1.76 6.95 -17.33
CA PRO A 197 -0.70 7.71 -17.97
C PRO A 197 0.33 8.19 -16.94
N ASN A 198 1.61 8.19 -17.32
CA ASN A 198 2.64 8.85 -16.53
C ASN A 198 2.56 10.37 -16.78
N PRO A 199 2.38 11.22 -15.75
CA PRO A 199 2.27 12.68 -15.95
C PRO A 199 3.50 13.31 -16.61
N THR A 200 4.67 12.66 -16.51
CA THR A 200 5.95 13.20 -16.99
C THR A 200 6.27 12.85 -18.45
N GLY A 201 5.40 12.11 -19.17
CA GLY A 201 5.61 11.81 -20.59
C GLY A 201 4.71 10.70 -21.15
N GLY A 202 4.98 10.24 -22.38
CA GLY A 202 4.18 9.22 -23.07
C GLY A 202 4.21 7.80 -22.49
N ASN A 203 4.76 7.61 -21.28
CA ASN A 203 4.81 6.31 -20.61
C ASN A 203 3.49 6.03 -19.89
N SER A 204 3.23 4.76 -19.56
CA SER A 204 2.14 4.35 -18.66
C SER A 204 2.70 3.78 -17.36
N ILE A 205 2.03 4.05 -16.24
CA ILE A 205 2.24 3.36 -14.97
C ILE A 205 1.27 2.19 -14.91
N ARG A 206 1.77 0.99 -14.58
CA ARG A 206 0.97 -0.21 -14.37
C ARG A 206 1.20 -0.73 -12.96
N VAL A 207 0.13 -0.97 -12.23
CA VAL A 207 0.14 -1.46 -10.86
C VAL A 207 -0.65 -2.77 -10.80
N HIS A 208 -0.09 -3.77 -10.13
CA HIS A 208 -0.76 -5.01 -9.80
C HIS A 208 -0.50 -5.35 -8.33
N VAL A 209 -1.56 -5.48 -7.54
CA VAL A 209 -1.48 -5.75 -6.10
C VAL A 209 -2.32 -6.96 -5.77
N THR A 210 -1.77 -7.87 -4.97
CA THR A 210 -2.47 -9.04 -4.45
C THR A 210 -2.44 -9.06 -2.92
N LEU A 211 -3.48 -9.59 -2.29
CA LEU A 211 -3.63 -9.75 -0.84
C LEU A 211 -3.92 -11.21 -0.51
N GLU A 212 -3.07 -11.80 0.32
CA GLU A 212 -3.19 -13.19 0.76
C GLU A 212 -3.29 -13.27 2.29
N SER A 213 -3.99 -14.30 2.78
CA SER A 213 -3.89 -14.69 4.20
C SER A 213 -2.50 -15.28 4.45
N ALA A 214 -1.89 -14.91 5.57
CA ALA A 214 -0.58 -15.40 5.97
C ALA A 214 -0.63 -16.41 7.14
N ASP A 215 -1.83 -16.86 7.52
CA ASP A 215 -2.12 -17.84 8.58
C ASP A 215 -1.11 -17.86 9.74
N SER A 216 -1.33 -17.05 10.79
CA SER A 216 -0.64 -17.09 12.10
C SER A 216 0.88 -17.33 12.14
N VAL A 217 1.63 -17.09 11.06
CA VAL A 217 3.10 -17.13 11.13
C VAL A 217 3.55 -15.91 11.92
N ALA A 218 4.17 -16.15 13.08
CA ALA A 218 4.79 -15.08 13.85
C ALA A 218 5.89 -14.44 13.02
N LEU A 219 5.80 -13.12 12.86
CA LEU A 219 6.83 -12.34 12.19
C LEU A 219 8.08 -12.23 13.08
N GLU A 220 9.19 -12.81 12.61
CA GLU A 220 10.50 -12.74 13.25
C GLU A 220 11.23 -11.45 12.89
N ALA A 221 11.87 -10.84 13.89
CA ALA A 221 12.62 -9.62 13.68
C ALA A 221 13.81 -9.86 12.73
N PRO A 222 14.08 -8.95 11.79
CA PRO A 222 15.16 -9.13 10.85
C PRO A 222 16.51 -8.95 11.54
N THR A 223 17.52 -9.66 11.04
CA THR A 223 18.87 -9.65 11.61
C THR A 223 19.54 -8.26 11.60
N TRP A 224 19.10 -7.36 10.73
CA TRP A 224 19.61 -5.99 10.63
C TRP A 224 18.99 -5.02 11.65
N LEU A 225 17.91 -5.40 12.33
CA LEU A 225 17.18 -4.49 13.24
C LEU A 225 18.06 -3.96 14.38
N SER A 226 18.92 -4.82 14.93
CA SER A 226 19.85 -4.46 16.00
C SER A 226 20.85 -3.39 15.55
N GLU A 227 21.30 -3.46 14.30
CA GLU A 227 22.21 -2.46 13.73
C GLU A 227 21.47 -1.15 13.44
N ALA A 228 20.25 -1.22 12.89
CA ALA A 228 19.43 -0.04 12.66
C ALA A 228 19.22 0.76 13.95
N ARG A 229 18.84 0.09 15.05
CA ARG A 229 18.68 0.71 16.37
C ARG A 229 19.95 1.42 16.87
N GLN A 230 21.12 0.84 16.62
CA GLN A 230 22.38 1.45 17.04
C GLN A 230 22.72 2.70 16.22
N GLN A 231 22.41 2.70 14.93
CA GLN A 231 22.73 3.81 14.03
C GLN A 231 21.69 4.94 14.08
N THR A 232 20.43 4.63 14.39
CA THR A 232 19.34 5.62 14.44
C THR A 232 19.01 6.08 15.85
N GLY A 233 19.52 5.40 16.88
CA GLY A 233 19.31 5.79 18.26
C GLY A 233 19.87 7.19 18.52
N THR A 234 19.06 8.05 19.14
CA THR A 234 19.54 9.35 19.64
C THR A 234 20.72 9.11 20.57
N PRO A 235 21.92 9.63 20.30
CA PRO A 235 23.01 9.53 21.25
C PRO A 235 22.54 10.11 22.58
N PRO A 236 22.89 9.49 23.73
CA PRO A 236 22.58 10.09 25.02
C PRO A 236 23.14 11.51 24.99
N SER A 237 22.25 12.48 25.24
CA SER A 237 22.63 13.90 25.28
C SER A 237 23.79 14.02 26.25
N SER A 238 24.99 14.12 25.67
CA SER A 238 26.20 14.44 26.39
C SER A 238 26.11 15.93 26.62
N MET A 239 25.15 16.38 27.44
CA MET A 239 25.24 17.72 27.98
C MET A 239 26.55 17.73 28.76
N PRO A 240 27.57 18.50 28.35
CA PRO A 240 28.63 18.82 29.27
C PRO A 240 27.95 19.53 30.44
N THR A 241 28.00 18.94 31.62
CA THR A 241 27.67 19.64 32.87
C THR A 241 28.64 20.81 32.98
N THR A 242 28.21 21.95 32.44
CA THR A 242 28.92 23.22 32.59
C THR A 242 28.79 23.59 34.07
N PRO A 243 29.89 23.71 34.84
CA PRO A 243 29.80 24.23 36.19
C PRO A 243 29.21 25.64 36.13
N ALA A 244 28.27 25.93 37.04
CA ALA A 244 27.57 27.20 37.13
C ALA A 244 28.57 28.38 37.07
N SER A 245 28.53 29.13 35.97
CA SER A 245 29.15 30.45 35.89
C SER A 245 28.10 31.50 36.21
N THR A 246 28.42 32.26 37.23
CA THR A 246 27.70 33.42 37.76
C THR A 246 27.36 34.41 36.65
N THR A 247 26.13 34.91 36.72
CA THR A 247 25.53 35.98 35.93
C THR A 247 26.49 37.14 35.63
N HIS A 248 26.59 37.51 34.35
CA HIS A 248 26.85 38.90 33.96
C HIS A 248 25.94 39.26 32.79
N LEU A 249 25.02 40.22 33.02
CA LEU A 249 24.20 40.81 31.97
C LEU A 249 25.09 41.56 30.98
N GLY A 250 24.93 41.25 29.69
CA GLY A 250 25.50 41.99 28.57
C GLY A 250 24.53 41.95 27.40
N THR A 251 23.81 43.04 27.21
CA THR A 251 22.86 43.32 26.12
C THR A 251 23.58 43.32 24.77
N SER A 252 23.04 42.64 23.75
CA SER A 252 23.35 42.90 22.33
C SER A 252 22.21 42.42 21.44
N GLU A 253 21.78 43.32 20.56
CA GLU A 253 20.70 43.23 19.56
C GLU A 253 21.19 42.67 18.21
N TYR A 254 20.24 42.47 17.28
CA TYR A 254 20.35 42.16 15.83
C TYR A 254 20.63 40.68 15.45
N SER A 255 20.08 40.09 14.39
CA SER A 255 19.30 40.59 13.25
C SER A 255 18.41 39.46 12.70
N MET A 256 17.24 39.83 12.19
CA MET A 256 16.48 38.99 11.24
C MET A 256 17.25 38.92 9.93
N ASP A 257 17.26 37.75 9.29
CA ASP A 257 17.32 37.66 7.83
C ASP A 257 16.39 36.55 7.35
N THR A 258 15.42 36.98 6.57
CA THR A 258 14.50 36.19 5.76
C THR A 258 15.21 35.70 4.51
N ALA A 259 15.17 34.40 4.23
CA ALA A 259 15.46 33.86 2.90
C ALA A 259 14.25 33.06 2.41
N THR A 260 13.60 33.65 1.42
CA THR A 260 12.58 33.07 0.54
C THR A 260 13.32 32.36 -0.60
N ASP A 261 13.00 31.09 -0.88
CA ASP A 261 13.22 30.50 -2.21
C ASP A 261 12.29 29.29 -2.38
N THR A 262 11.14 29.39 -3.06
CA THR A 262 10.90 29.18 -4.51
C THR A 262 11.64 28.01 -5.16
N GLY A 263 10.96 26.88 -5.25
CA GLY A 263 11.38 25.72 -6.03
C GLY A 263 10.30 24.64 -6.05
N GLU A 264 9.18 24.92 -6.72
CA GLU A 264 8.19 23.90 -7.11
C GLU A 264 8.85 22.94 -8.12
N ASN A 265 9.49 21.89 -7.62
CA ASN A 265 9.79 20.71 -8.43
C ASN A 265 8.68 19.71 -8.19
N GLY A 266 7.91 19.42 -9.25
CA GLY A 266 6.80 18.49 -9.24
C GLY A 266 7.25 17.11 -8.79
N ASN A 267 7.03 16.83 -7.50
CA ASN A 267 7.25 15.53 -6.90
C ASN A 267 6.31 14.54 -7.61
N THR A 268 6.87 13.60 -8.38
CA THR A 268 6.08 12.55 -9.02
C THR A 268 5.79 11.51 -7.97
N THR A 269 4.89 11.84 -7.04
CA THR A 269 4.34 10.88 -6.09
C THR A 269 3.61 9.83 -6.91
N ILE A 270 4.21 8.65 -7.07
CA ILE A 270 3.45 7.48 -7.45
C ILE A 270 2.60 7.17 -6.22
N ASP A 271 1.36 7.68 -6.19
CA ASP A 271 0.43 7.47 -5.08
C ASP A 271 0.38 5.98 -4.72
N GLY A 272 0.88 5.65 -3.53
CA GLY A 272 0.98 4.28 -3.03
C GLY A 272 2.39 3.66 -3.02
N LEU A 273 3.45 4.37 -3.43
CA LEU A 273 4.84 3.93 -3.29
C LEU A 273 5.61 4.82 -2.31
N VAL A 274 6.34 4.17 -1.41
CA VAL A 274 7.15 4.79 -0.36
C VAL A 274 8.29 5.59 -1.00
N GLU A 275 8.18 6.91 -1.04
CA GLU A 275 9.33 7.80 -1.05
C GLU A 275 9.67 8.16 0.40
N THR A 276 10.59 7.42 1.00
CA THR A 276 11.29 7.91 2.21
C THR A 276 12.29 8.96 1.76
N THR A 277 11.86 10.22 1.63
CA THR A 277 12.78 11.35 1.58
C THR A 277 13.41 11.50 2.97
N VAL A 278 14.69 11.17 3.08
CA VAL A 278 15.52 11.54 4.23
C VAL A 278 16.02 12.94 3.96
N THR A 279 15.46 13.94 4.63
CA THR A 279 16.07 15.27 4.79
C THR A 279 17.10 15.26 5.90
#